data_AF-A0A0Q8W7U5-F1
#
_entry.id   AF-A0A0Q8W7U5-F1
#
_cell.length_a   1.000
_cell.length_b   1.000
_cell.length_c   1.000
_cell.angle_alpha   90.00
_cell.angle_beta   90.00
_cell.angle_gamma   90.00
#
_symmetry.space_group_name_H-M   'P 1'
#
loop_
_entity.id
_entity.type
_entity.pdbx_description
1 polymer ?
#
loop_
_entity_poly.entity_id
_entity_poly.type
_entity_poly.pdbx_seq_one_letter_code
_entity_poly.pdbx_strand_id
1 'polypeptide(L)'
;MKRILAALVAAATAVLVVTLLSSGSESPAPARAPGSTALQNATLDQVVVPADPPKAKYVRTIFATSSLKRSEFMLDICKGPIAIFVGEHRPRLIAEHDYCGGLEWMPKLGKGDAIKLSGDGVQDGTYVVTSIGHVPRNEAKVRDLPDTDIVLQTCVSQNTMVLVGMDLFDPLAVTS
;
A
#
# COMPACT_ATOMS: atom_id res chain seq x y z
N MET A 1 23.55 44.30 -3.77
CA MET A 1 24.69 43.63 -4.42
C MET A 1 24.13 42.47 -5.25
N LYS A 2 23.48 42.71 -6.39
CA LYS A 2 24.03 42.79 -7.76
C LYS A 2 25.02 41.64 -8.10
N ARG A 3 24.44 40.57 -8.67
CA ARG A 3 24.89 39.72 -9.81
C ARG A 3 26.40 39.54 -10.00
N ILE A 4 26.92 38.31 -9.86
CA ILE A 4 28.12 37.85 -10.59
C ILE A 4 28.02 36.32 -10.87
N LEU A 5 27.87 35.99 -12.17
CA LEU A 5 28.38 34.86 -12.99
C LEU A 5 28.39 33.42 -12.40
N ALA A 6 27.77 32.37 -12.96
CA ALA A 6 27.64 31.83 -14.32
C ALA A 6 28.96 31.41 -15.02
N ALA A 7 29.24 30.10 -15.04
CA ALA A 7 29.97 29.36 -16.09
C ALA A 7 29.88 27.83 -15.78
N LEU A 8 29.07 27.01 -16.48
CA LEU A 8 29.30 26.36 -17.78
C LEU A 8 30.53 25.43 -17.83
N VAL A 9 30.28 24.11 -17.79
CA VAL A 9 31.13 23.11 -18.48
C VAL A 9 30.21 22.26 -19.36
N ALA A 10 30.28 22.54 -20.66
CA ALA A 10 29.60 21.86 -21.75
C ALA A 10 30.36 20.57 -22.12
N ALA A 11 29.64 19.47 -22.34
CA ALA A 11 29.40 18.84 -23.65
C ALA A 11 30.64 18.24 -24.35
N ALA A 12 30.63 16.91 -24.49
CA ALA A 12 31.48 16.19 -25.42
C ALA A 12 30.63 15.17 -26.21
N THR A 13 29.94 15.67 -27.22
CA THR A 13 29.43 14.89 -28.36
C THR A 13 30.39 15.12 -29.52
N ALA A 14 31.14 14.09 -29.91
CA ALA A 14 31.97 14.10 -31.10
C ALA A 14 31.47 13.05 -32.09
N VAL A 15 31.07 13.57 -33.25
CA VAL A 15 30.60 12.91 -34.47
C VAL A 15 31.77 12.18 -35.14
N LEU A 16 31.54 10.99 -35.72
CA LEU A 16 32.09 10.66 -37.05
C LEU A 16 31.36 9.47 -37.69
N VAL A 17 30.58 9.78 -38.71
CA VAL A 17 30.11 8.85 -39.75
C VAL A 17 31.06 9.02 -40.92
N VAL A 18 31.86 8.00 -41.28
CA VAL A 18 32.35 7.81 -42.65
C VAL A 18 32.45 6.31 -42.97
N THR A 19 31.78 6.02 -44.07
CA THR A 19 31.59 4.85 -44.93
C THR A 19 32.81 4.04 -45.40
N LEU A 20 32.53 2.73 -45.58
CA LEU A 20 32.76 1.87 -46.77
C LEU A 20 34.12 1.17 -47.04
N LEU A 21 33.95 -0.09 -47.47
CA LEU A 21 34.81 -0.98 -48.28
C LEU A 21 35.77 -1.93 -47.55
N SER A 22 35.25 -3.13 -47.24
CA SER A 22 36.04 -4.37 -47.31
C SER A 22 35.32 -5.37 -48.20
N SER A 23 35.84 -5.53 -49.42
CA SER A 23 35.49 -6.58 -50.36
C SER A 23 36.16 -7.88 -49.91
N GLY A 24 35.37 -8.81 -49.36
CA GLY A 24 35.75 -10.21 -49.15
C GLY A 24 35.00 -11.08 -50.16
N SER A 25 35.77 -11.69 -51.06
CA SER A 25 35.29 -12.64 -52.06
C SER A 25 35.33 -14.03 -51.44
N GLU A 26 34.17 -14.64 -51.16
CA GLU A 26 34.09 -16.03 -50.70
C GLU A 26 33.00 -16.81 -51.45
N SER A 27 33.38 -18.04 -51.79
CA SER A 27 32.82 -19.00 -52.72
C SER A 27 31.39 -19.48 -52.38
N PRO A 28 30.55 -19.88 -53.36
CA PRO A 28 29.20 -20.36 -53.06
C PRO A 28 29.23 -21.77 -52.44
N ALA A 29 28.84 -21.87 -51.17
CA ALA A 29 28.53 -23.13 -50.50
C ALA A 29 27.08 -23.58 -50.83
N PRO A 30 26.78 -24.89 -50.83
CA PRO A 30 25.56 -25.45 -51.39
C PRO A 30 24.30 -25.07 -50.59
N ALA A 31 23.21 -24.84 -51.33
CA ALA A 31 21.88 -24.52 -50.82
C ALA A 31 21.35 -25.57 -49.84
N ARG A 32 21.03 -25.13 -48.62
CA ARG A 32 20.34 -25.92 -47.60
C ARG A 32 18.83 -25.86 -47.87
N ALA A 33 18.19 -27.02 -47.98
CA ALA A 33 16.76 -27.16 -48.14
C ALA A 33 15.98 -26.37 -47.07
N PRO A 34 14.77 -25.85 -47.38
CA PRO A 34 13.95 -25.14 -46.41
C PRO A 34 13.58 -26.10 -45.27
N GLY A 35 14.20 -25.90 -44.12
CA GLY A 35 13.77 -26.53 -42.88
C GLY A 35 12.37 -26.03 -42.55
N SER A 36 11.44 -26.96 -42.38
CA SER A 36 10.10 -26.69 -41.85
C SER A 36 10.23 -25.85 -40.58
N THR A 37 9.75 -24.61 -40.64
CA THR A 37 9.60 -23.75 -39.47
C THR A 37 8.54 -24.39 -38.58
N ALA A 38 8.97 -25.13 -37.57
CA ALA A 38 8.07 -25.65 -36.56
C ALA A 38 7.40 -24.45 -35.87
N LEU A 39 6.09 -24.34 -36.03
CA LEU A 39 5.25 -23.42 -35.26
C LEU A 39 5.44 -23.76 -33.78
N GLN A 40 6.13 -22.88 -33.06
CA GLN A 40 6.18 -22.92 -31.61
C GLN A 40 4.76 -22.66 -31.11
N ASN A 41 4.15 -23.66 -30.47
CA ASN A 41 2.91 -23.48 -29.75
C ASN A 41 3.20 -22.46 -28.63
N ALA A 42 2.68 -21.24 -28.79
CA ALA A 42 2.67 -20.26 -27.71
C ALA A 42 1.72 -20.77 -26.63
N THR A 43 2.28 -21.15 -25.48
CA THR A 43 1.49 -21.34 -24.26
C THR A 43 0.99 -19.97 -23.84
N LEU A 44 -0.33 -19.80 -23.78
CA LEU A 44 -0.93 -18.60 -23.22
C LEU A 44 -0.66 -18.62 -21.72
N ASP A 45 0.05 -17.61 -21.19
CA ASP A 45 0.17 -17.44 -19.75
C ASP A 45 -1.23 -17.42 -19.13
N GLN A 46 -1.41 -18.21 -18.09
CA GLN A 46 -2.69 -18.36 -17.41
C GLN A 46 -3.08 -17.01 -16.81
N VAL A 47 -4.14 -16.39 -17.35
CA VAL A 47 -4.64 -15.10 -16.87
C VAL A 47 -5.14 -15.29 -15.43
N VAL A 48 -4.42 -14.70 -14.47
CA VAL A 48 -4.88 -14.63 -13.08
C VAL A 48 -6.05 -13.66 -13.04
N VAL A 49 -7.23 -14.16 -12.71
CA VAL A 49 -8.41 -13.33 -12.45
C VAL A 49 -8.28 -12.80 -11.02
N PRO A 50 -8.24 -11.46 -10.81
CA PRO A 50 -8.17 -10.91 -9.47
C PRO A 50 -9.38 -11.32 -8.64
N ALA A 51 -9.17 -11.65 -7.37
CA ALA A 51 -10.26 -12.00 -6.47
C ALA A 51 -11.11 -10.77 -6.13
N ASP A 52 -12.43 -10.97 -5.98
CA ASP A 52 -13.31 -9.94 -5.44
C ASP A 52 -13.02 -9.71 -3.94
N PRO A 53 -13.09 -8.45 -3.45
CA PRO A 53 -12.91 -8.17 -2.04
C PRO A 53 -14.04 -8.80 -1.20
N PRO A 54 -13.76 -9.22 0.05
CA PRO A 54 -14.81 -9.67 0.95
C PRO A 54 -15.85 -8.57 1.18
N LYS A 55 -17.09 -8.98 1.45
CA LYS A 55 -18.17 -8.03 1.75
C LYS A 55 -17.84 -7.24 3.01
N ALA A 56 -17.79 -5.92 2.88
CA ALA A 56 -17.54 -5.03 4.01
C ALA A 56 -18.70 -5.11 5.02
N LYS A 57 -18.37 -5.43 6.27
CA LYS A 57 -19.28 -5.38 7.42
C LYS A 57 -19.62 -3.94 7.81
N TYR A 58 -18.64 -3.05 7.71
CA TYR A 58 -18.79 -1.63 7.95
C TYR A 58 -18.17 -0.81 6.83
N VAL A 59 -18.74 0.36 6.59
CA VAL A 59 -18.17 1.40 5.72
C VAL A 59 -17.96 2.63 6.59
N ARG A 60 -16.74 3.19 6.57
CA ARG A 60 -16.37 4.37 7.35
C ARG A 60 -15.52 5.32 6.52
N THR A 61 -15.69 6.61 6.78
CA THR A 61 -14.85 7.66 6.21
C THR A 61 -14.05 8.29 7.34
N ILE A 62 -12.74 8.36 7.17
CA ILE A 62 -11.83 9.00 8.11
C ILE A 62 -12.03 10.50 8.03
N PHE A 63 -12.32 11.11 9.17
CA PHE A 63 -12.64 12.53 9.28
C PHE A 63 -11.42 13.42 9.08
N ALA A 64 -10.28 13.03 9.66
CA ALA A 64 -9.06 13.83 9.62
C ALA A 64 -7.81 12.97 9.83
N THR A 65 -6.68 13.50 9.37
CA THR A 65 -5.34 13.00 9.69
C THR A 65 -4.68 13.85 10.78
N SER A 66 -3.94 13.22 11.68
CA SER A 66 -3.23 13.86 12.79
C SER A 66 -1.88 13.21 13.06
N SER A 67 -1.01 13.93 13.76
CA SER A 67 0.14 13.35 14.45
C SER A 67 -0.29 12.81 15.82
N LEU A 68 0.50 11.91 16.40
CA LEU A 68 0.29 11.40 17.75
C LEU A 68 0.22 12.53 18.81
N LYS A 69 0.98 13.62 18.65
CA LYS A 69 0.97 14.74 19.61
C LYS A 69 -0.34 15.53 19.63
N ARG A 70 -1.13 15.46 18.54
CA ARG A 70 -2.39 16.22 18.40
C ARG A 70 -3.62 15.33 18.37
N SER A 71 -3.46 14.01 18.47
CA SER A 71 -4.56 13.07 18.28
C SER A 71 -5.67 13.25 19.32
N GLU A 72 -5.35 13.51 20.59
CA GLU A 72 -6.36 13.68 21.63
C GLU A 72 -7.33 14.82 21.30
N PHE A 73 -6.76 15.99 20.98
CA PHE A 73 -7.55 17.16 20.57
C PHE A 73 -8.45 16.85 19.36
N MET A 74 -7.94 16.09 18.38
CA MET A 74 -8.71 15.73 17.19
C MET A 74 -9.82 14.71 17.49
N LEU A 75 -9.58 13.77 18.40
CA LEU A 75 -10.57 12.79 18.85
C LEU A 75 -11.72 13.48 19.60
N ASP A 76 -11.41 14.48 20.43
CA ASP A 76 -12.40 15.24 21.22
C ASP A 76 -13.43 16.01 20.36
N ILE A 77 -13.13 16.25 19.08
CA ILE A 77 -14.09 16.90 18.15
C ILE A 77 -15.26 15.96 17.81
N CYS A 78 -15.08 14.64 17.96
CA CYS A 78 -16.13 13.63 17.81
C CYS A 78 -16.91 13.73 16.49
N LYS A 79 -16.17 13.82 15.38
CA LYS A 79 -16.72 13.86 14.01
C LYS A 79 -16.51 12.56 13.22
N GLY A 80 -16.06 11.51 13.91
CA GLY A 80 -15.76 10.20 13.33
C GLY A 80 -14.32 9.78 13.60
N PRO A 81 -13.88 8.67 12.99
CA PRO A 81 -12.53 8.15 13.18
C PRO A 81 -11.47 9.08 12.57
N ILE A 82 -10.30 9.14 13.18
CA ILE A 82 -9.14 9.89 12.69
C ILE A 82 -7.97 8.93 12.38
N ALA A 83 -7.17 9.29 11.37
CA ALA A 83 -5.92 8.60 11.07
C ALA A 83 -4.76 9.29 11.79
N ILE A 84 -4.00 8.53 12.57
CA ILE A 84 -2.88 9.03 13.37
C ILE A 84 -1.59 8.48 12.81
N PHE A 85 -0.70 9.38 12.38
CA PHE A 85 0.66 9.03 12.01
C PHE A 85 1.49 8.73 13.26
N VAL A 86 2.01 7.50 13.34
CA VAL A 86 2.79 7.02 14.50
C VAL A 86 4.25 6.69 14.17
N GLY A 87 4.67 6.92 12.92
CA GLY A 87 6.05 6.72 12.46
C GLY A 87 6.09 6.16 11.04
N GLU A 88 7.22 6.34 10.38
CA GLU A 88 7.52 5.65 9.11
C GLU A 88 7.63 4.14 9.37
N HIS A 89 7.14 3.31 8.44
CA HIS A 89 7.12 1.84 8.57
C HIS A 89 6.35 1.30 9.79
N ARG A 90 5.35 2.04 10.26
CA ARG A 90 4.40 1.59 11.28
C ARG A 90 2.99 1.59 10.67
N PRO A 91 2.07 0.74 11.18
CA PRO A 91 0.67 0.81 10.78
C PRO A 91 0.13 2.23 10.96
N ARG A 92 -0.81 2.63 10.10
CA ARG A 92 -1.62 3.81 10.39
C ARG A 92 -2.55 3.48 11.55
N LEU A 93 -2.50 4.25 12.63
CA LEU A 93 -3.43 4.07 13.74
C LEU A 93 -4.73 4.80 13.45
N ILE A 94 -5.85 4.09 13.37
CA ILE A 94 -7.18 4.67 13.20
C ILE A 94 -7.89 4.65 14.55
N ALA A 95 -8.13 5.83 15.12
CA ALA A 95 -8.72 5.94 16.44
C ALA A 95 -10.07 6.64 16.38
N GLU A 96 -10.98 6.21 17.25
CA GLU A 96 -12.26 6.87 17.51
C GLU A 96 -12.59 6.70 18.99
N HIS A 97 -13.07 7.75 19.64
CA HIS A 97 -13.55 7.60 21.02
C HIS A 97 -14.71 6.62 21.05
N ASP A 98 -14.75 5.84 22.13
CA ASP A 98 -15.74 4.80 22.38
C ASP A 98 -17.17 5.36 22.35
N TYR A 99 -17.38 6.51 22.99
CA TYR A 99 -18.66 7.23 23.03
C TYR A 99 -18.96 8.07 21.78
N CYS A 100 -18.01 8.24 20.85
CA CYS A 100 -18.20 9.00 19.61
C CYS A 100 -18.48 8.13 18.39
N GLY A 101 -18.47 6.80 18.57
CA GLY A 101 -18.78 5.84 17.53
C GLY A 101 -17.93 4.58 17.59
N GLY A 102 -16.75 4.63 18.23
CA GLY A 102 -15.78 3.53 18.24
C GLY A 102 -16.36 2.20 18.72
N LEU A 103 -17.16 2.22 19.81
CA LEU A 103 -17.82 1.01 20.35
C LEU A 103 -18.81 0.36 19.40
N GLU A 104 -19.37 1.12 18.46
CA GLU A 104 -20.43 0.62 17.61
C GLU A 104 -19.93 -0.31 16.51
N TRP A 105 -18.62 -0.38 16.28
CA TRP A 105 -18.08 -1.19 15.19
C TRP A 105 -16.76 -1.89 15.51
N MET A 106 -15.74 -1.19 16.03
CA MET A 106 -14.41 -1.78 16.18
C MET A 106 -14.39 -3.04 17.07
N PRO A 107 -15.06 -3.07 18.24
CA PRO A 107 -15.08 -4.27 19.10
C PRO A 107 -15.96 -5.40 18.54
N LYS A 108 -16.80 -5.10 17.54
CA LYS A 108 -17.72 -6.06 16.91
C LYS A 108 -17.09 -6.75 15.70
N LEU A 109 -15.82 -6.44 15.38
CA LEU A 109 -15.06 -7.08 14.32
C LEU A 109 -14.47 -8.42 14.80
N GLY A 110 -14.56 -9.44 13.95
CA GLY A 110 -13.88 -10.73 14.11
C GLY A 110 -12.77 -10.91 13.07
N LYS A 111 -11.88 -11.89 13.29
CA LYS A 111 -10.84 -12.24 12.32
C LYS A 111 -11.47 -12.63 10.97
N GLY A 112 -10.95 -12.07 9.87
CA GLY A 112 -11.49 -12.25 8.53
C GLY A 112 -12.69 -11.35 8.16
N ASP A 113 -13.26 -10.61 9.11
CA ASP A 113 -14.22 -9.55 8.77
C ASP A 113 -13.52 -8.49 7.91
N ALA A 114 -14.27 -7.86 7.03
CA ALA A 114 -13.79 -6.75 6.21
C ALA A 114 -14.50 -5.45 6.53
N ILE A 115 -13.81 -4.33 6.34
CA ILE A 115 -14.39 -2.98 6.33
C ILE A 115 -13.97 -2.26 5.06
N LYS A 116 -14.78 -1.28 4.65
CA LYS A 116 -14.35 -0.32 3.63
C LYS A 116 -14.02 1.01 4.29
N LEU A 117 -12.79 1.47 4.08
CA LEU A 117 -12.33 2.77 4.54
C LEU A 117 -12.08 3.70 3.36
N SER A 118 -12.31 4.97 3.61
CA SER A 118 -11.90 6.06 2.74
C SER A 118 -11.55 7.31 3.54
N GLY A 119 -10.98 8.33 2.90
CA GLY A 119 -10.79 9.65 3.48
C GLY A 119 -9.38 9.95 3.96
N ASP A 120 -9.25 10.89 4.91
CA ASP A 120 -7.96 11.50 5.23
C ASP A 120 -6.95 10.51 5.84
N GLY A 121 -5.74 10.47 5.28
CA GLY A 121 -4.60 9.75 5.87
C GLY A 121 -4.68 8.23 5.80
N VAL A 122 -5.61 7.68 5.02
CA VAL A 122 -5.73 6.25 4.70
C VAL A 122 -5.76 6.04 3.19
N GLN A 123 -5.43 4.83 2.75
CA GLN A 123 -5.69 4.43 1.37
C GLN A 123 -7.15 3.97 1.26
N ASP A 124 -7.88 4.48 0.26
CA ASP A 124 -9.25 4.04 0.00
C ASP A 124 -9.25 2.55 -0.39
N GLY A 125 -10.03 1.73 0.31
CA GLY A 125 -10.02 0.30 0.05
C GLY A 125 -10.79 -0.57 1.04
N THR A 126 -10.75 -1.88 0.78
CA THR A 126 -11.29 -2.90 1.68
C THR A 126 -10.16 -3.43 2.55
N TYR A 127 -10.29 -3.31 3.86
CA TYR A 127 -9.34 -3.82 4.83
C TYR A 127 -9.91 -5.07 5.51
N VAL A 128 -9.07 -6.09 5.70
CA VAL A 128 -9.47 -7.37 6.30
C VAL A 128 -8.78 -7.54 7.65
N VAL A 129 -9.54 -7.97 8.65
CA VAL A 129 -9.02 -8.18 10.01
C VAL A 129 -8.06 -9.35 10.05
N THR A 130 -6.81 -9.10 10.43
CA THR A 130 -5.77 -10.12 10.57
C THR A 130 -5.45 -10.44 12.03
N SER A 131 -5.60 -9.46 12.93
CA SER A 131 -5.36 -9.64 14.36
C SER A 131 -6.32 -8.81 15.22
N ILE A 132 -6.60 -9.31 16.44
CA ILE A 132 -7.39 -8.61 17.46
C ILE A 132 -6.67 -8.77 18.79
N GLY A 133 -6.46 -7.67 19.49
CA GLY A 133 -5.87 -7.62 20.82
C GLY A 133 -6.72 -6.79 21.78
N HIS A 134 -6.67 -7.15 23.06
CA HIS A 134 -7.18 -6.32 24.14
C HIS A 134 -6.04 -5.99 25.07
N VAL A 135 -5.82 -4.70 25.31
CA VAL A 135 -4.69 -4.21 26.10
C VAL A 135 -5.16 -3.24 27.19
N PRO A 136 -4.48 -3.20 28.35
CA PRO A 136 -4.70 -2.13 29.32
C PRO A 136 -4.42 -0.76 28.70
N ARG A 137 -5.29 0.21 28.93
CA ARG A 137 -5.21 1.55 28.29
C ARG A 137 -3.87 2.25 28.54
N ASN A 138 -3.33 2.12 29.74
CA ASN A 138 -2.05 2.71 30.15
C ASN A 138 -0.81 1.96 29.61
N GLU A 139 -1.00 0.74 29.13
CA GLU A 139 0.07 -0.13 28.61
C GLU A 139 0.17 -0.12 27.08
N ALA A 140 -0.87 0.33 26.37
CA ALA A 140 -0.82 0.46 24.91
C ALA A 140 0.34 1.39 24.47
N LYS A 141 1.31 0.84 23.73
CA LYS A 141 2.43 1.61 23.14
C LYS A 141 2.45 1.43 21.63
N VAL A 142 2.84 2.50 20.94
CA VAL A 142 3.04 2.49 19.48
C VAL A 142 3.95 1.36 19.03
N ARG A 143 5.06 1.11 19.73
CA ARG A 143 6.06 0.07 19.39
C ARG A 143 5.48 -1.35 19.39
N ASP A 144 4.40 -1.57 20.13
CA ASP A 144 3.79 -2.88 20.37
C ASP A 144 2.55 -3.10 19.47
N LEU A 145 2.26 -2.16 18.55
CA LEU A 145 1.21 -2.33 17.53
C LEU A 145 1.55 -3.49 16.58
N PRO A 146 0.54 -4.27 16.13
CA PRO A 146 0.75 -5.36 15.18
C PRO A 146 1.24 -4.83 13.84
N ASP A 147 2.09 -5.61 13.19
CA ASP A 147 2.63 -5.32 11.86
C ASP A 147 1.57 -5.58 10.80
N THR A 148 0.86 -4.51 10.42
CA THR A 148 -0.29 -4.50 9.52
C THR A 148 -0.35 -3.14 8.82
N ASP A 149 -1.18 -3.00 7.78
CA ASP A 149 -1.33 -1.69 7.11
C ASP A 149 -1.97 -0.65 8.04
N ILE A 150 -3.01 -1.05 8.77
CA ILE A 150 -3.71 -0.19 9.74
C ILE A 150 -4.00 -0.93 11.05
N VAL A 151 -4.14 -0.16 12.12
CA VAL A 151 -4.67 -0.66 13.40
C VAL A 151 -5.83 0.21 13.84
N LEU A 152 -7.00 -0.38 14.06
CA LEU A 152 -8.12 0.31 14.67
C LEU A 152 -7.98 0.32 16.19
N GLN A 153 -8.38 1.42 16.83
CA GLN A 153 -8.26 1.61 18.26
C GLN A 153 -9.49 2.32 18.85
N THR A 154 -10.12 1.68 19.84
CA THR A 154 -11.13 2.30 20.71
C THR A 154 -11.03 1.75 22.13
N CYS A 155 -11.50 2.51 23.11
CA CYS A 155 -11.75 1.97 24.44
C CYS A 155 -12.97 1.03 24.40
N VAL A 156 -12.94 -0.03 25.22
CA VAL A 156 -14.09 -0.94 25.45
C VAL A 156 -14.55 -0.94 26.90
N SER A 157 -13.72 -0.41 27.79
CA SER A 157 -14.03 -0.12 29.18
C SER A 157 -13.13 1.05 29.63
N GLN A 158 -13.27 1.48 30.89
CA GLN A 158 -12.40 2.53 31.46
C GLN A 158 -10.90 2.17 31.38
N ASN A 159 -10.56 0.89 31.47
CA ASN A 159 -9.18 0.41 31.59
C ASN A 159 -8.72 -0.45 30.42
N THR A 160 -9.59 -0.75 29.46
CA THR A 160 -9.30 -1.69 28.37
C THR A 160 -9.56 -1.05 27.02
N MET A 161 -8.66 -1.33 26.10
CA MET A 161 -8.69 -0.89 24.72
C MET A 161 -8.66 -2.11 23.80
N VAL A 162 -9.41 -2.06 22.71
CA VAL A 162 -9.27 -3.03 21.62
C VAL A 162 -8.34 -2.45 20.56
N LEU A 163 -7.46 -3.31 20.05
CA LEU A 163 -6.60 -3.05 18.90
C LEU A 163 -6.95 -4.07 17.82
N VAL A 164 -7.35 -3.61 16.64
CA VAL A 164 -7.70 -4.48 15.51
C VAL A 164 -6.73 -4.22 14.37
N GLY A 165 -5.78 -5.12 14.15
CA GLY A 165 -4.85 -5.04 13.02
C GLY A 165 -5.53 -5.50 11.73
N MET A 166 -5.37 -4.73 10.67
CA MET A 166 -6.02 -4.99 9.38
C MET A 166 -5.10 -4.65 8.21
N ASP A 167 -5.18 -5.48 7.18
CA ASP A 167 -4.41 -5.32 5.95
C ASP A 167 -5.33 -4.98 4.79
N LEU A 168 -4.84 -4.15 3.88
CA LEU A 168 -5.53 -3.82 2.66
C LEU A 168 -5.65 -5.09 1.82
N PHE A 169 -6.87 -5.36 1.36
CA PHE A 169 -7.13 -6.50 0.50
C PHE A 169 -6.38 -6.35 -0.83
N ASP A 170 -5.42 -7.23 -1.06
CA ASP A 170 -4.77 -7.40 -2.35
C ASP A 170 -5.47 -8.52 -3.15
N PRO A 171 -6.16 -8.18 -4.25
CA PRO A 171 -6.89 -9.16 -5.05
C PRO A 171 -5.99 -10.16 -5.78
N LEU A 172 -4.67 -9.93 -5.84
CA LEU A 172 -3.69 -10.82 -6.46
C LEU A 172 -3.00 -11.75 -5.44
N ALA A 173 -3.04 -11.42 -4.15
CA ALA A 173 -2.42 -12.23 -3.10
C ALA A 173 -3.21 -13.53 -2.79
N VAL A 174 -4.50 -13.58 -3.13
CA VAL A 174 -5.39 -14.70 -2.80
C VAL A 174 -5.18 -15.92 -3.71
N THR A 175 -4.50 -15.76 -4.85
CA THR A 175 -4.34 -16.80 -5.87
C THR A 175 -3.03 -17.58 -5.80
N SER A 176 -2.25 -17.43 -4.72
CA SER A 176 -0.94 -18.10 -4.53
C SER A 176 -0.99 -19.27 -3.55
#